data_AF-A0AAV6ALQ0-F1
#
_entry.id   AF-A0AAV6ALQ0-F1
#
_cell.length_a   1.000
_cell.length_b   1.000
_cell.length_c   1.000
_cell.angle_alpha   90.00
_cell.angle_beta   90.00
_cell.angle_gamma   90.00
#
_symmetry.space_group_name_H-M   'P 1'
#
loop_
_entity.id
_entity.type
_entity.pdbx_description
1 polymer ?
#
loop_
_entity_poly.entity_id
_entity_poly.type
_entity_poly.pdbx_seq_one_letter_code
_entity_poly.pdbx_strand_id
1 'polypeptide(L)'
;DNYPVEILLSLALVTGVYAVAIRLHTSGPLAVVVAGLFVGNRGAATAMSDMTREHLFSCWEVIDELLNSVLFLLIGFEILVIGFDRSLAWPAIAAIPLVLMARLAAVSLPLAVRQLRETFTRGSVPMLTWGGLRGGISVALALSIPHNAFREEILVATYAVVVFSIIVQGLTIPGLIRRLKFE
;
A
#
# COMPACT_ATOMS: atom_id res chain seq x y z
N ASP A 1 -15.23 30.04 -1.39
CA ASP A 1 -15.97 29.02 -0.63
C ASP A 1 -16.97 28.27 -1.50
N ASN A 2 -16.49 27.55 -2.52
CA ASN A 2 -17.35 26.66 -3.32
C ASN A 2 -16.74 25.25 -3.30
N TYR A 3 -16.78 24.62 -2.14
CA TYR A 3 -16.18 23.31 -1.89
C TYR A 3 -16.67 22.20 -2.83
N PRO A 4 -17.92 22.18 -3.34
CA PRO A 4 -18.31 21.19 -4.33
C PRO A 4 -17.50 21.28 -5.63
N VAL A 5 -17.19 22.51 -6.09
CA VAL A 5 -16.39 22.72 -7.30
C VAL A 5 -14.97 22.21 -7.09
N GLU A 6 -14.40 22.48 -5.93
CA GLU A 6 -13.05 22.06 -5.58
C GLU A 6 -12.92 20.52 -5.48
N ILE A 7 -13.92 19.86 -4.89
CA ILE A 7 -14.01 18.40 -4.85
C ILE A 7 -14.09 17.83 -6.28
N LEU A 8 -14.98 18.37 -7.12
CA LEU A 8 -15.11 17.94 -8.51
C LEU A 8 -13.82 18.16 -9.30
N LEU A 9 -13.14 19.28 -9.09
CA LEU A 9 -11.83 19.56 -9.69
C LEU A 9 -10.78 18.55 -9.22
N SER A 10 -10.77 18.16 -7.95
CA SER A 10 -9.83 17.15 -7.45
C SER A 10 -10.07 15.77 -8.08
N LEU A 11 -11.34 15.36 -8.25
CA LEU A 11 -11.70 14.12 -8.93
C LEU A 11 -11.37 14.16 -10.43
N ALA A 12 -11.63 15.30 -11.07
CA ALA A 12 -11.24 15.56 -12.46
C ALA A 12 -9.72 15.55 -12.64
N LEU A 13 -8.97 16.07 -11.66
CA LEU A 13 -7.52 16.06 -11.66
C LEU A 13 -7.00 14.63 -11.56
N VAL A 14 -7.51 13.82 -10.63
CA VAL A 14 -7.11 12.41 -10.48
C VAL A 14 -7.35 11.64 -11.77
N THR A 15 -8.55 11.72 -12.33
CA THR A 15 -8.92 11.01 -13.56
C THR A 15 -8.16 11.52 -14.79
N GLY A 16 -8.02 12.84 -14.93
CA GLY A 16 -7.31 13.49 -16.03
C GLY A 16 -5.81 13.20 -16.02
N VAL A 17 -5.15 13.35 -14.87
CA VAL A 17 -3.72 13.04 -14.71
C VAL A 17 -3.45 11.57 -15.00
N TYR A 18 -4.30 10.67 -14.52
CA TYR A 18 -4.18 9.24 -14.79
C TYR A 18 -4.28 8.91 -16.28
N ALA A 19 -5.28 9.48 -16.98
CA ALA A 19 -5.48 9.28 -18.41
C ALA A 19 -4.31 9.82 -19.24
N VAL A 20 -3.78 11.00 -18.89
CA VAL A 20 -2.62 11.59 -19.56
C VAL A 20 -1.38 10.73 -19.33
N ALA A 21 -1.15 10.26 -18.10
CA ALA A 21 -0.01 9.43 -17.76
C ALA A 21 0.04 8.13 -18.58
N ILE A 22 -1.12 7.46 -18.76
CA ILE A 22 -1.23 6.26 -19.59
C ILE A 22 -0.85 6.55 -21.05
N ARG A 23 -1.34 7.66 -21.63
CA ARG A 23 -1.01 8.05 -23.01
C ARG A 23 0.48 8.34 -23.20
N LEU A 24 1.14 8.81 -22.15
CA LEU A 24 2.59 9.04 -22.13
C LEU A 24 3.40 7.79 -21.79
N HIS A 25 2.77 6.63 -21.63
CA HIS A 25 3.40 5.39 -21.19
C HIS A 25 4.15 5.53 -19.84
N THR A 26 3.63 6.37 -18.95
CA THR A 26 4.17 6.57 -17.59
C THR A 26 3.23 5.98 -16.53
N SER A 27 3.69 5.93 -15.27
CA SER A 27 2.90 5.36 -14.17
C SER A 27 1.75 6.28 -13.76
N GLY A 28 0.52 5.91 -14.14
CA GLY A 28 -0.71 6.60 -13.75
C GLY A 28 -0.86 6.79 -12.24
N PRO A 29 -0.76 5.72 -11.41
CA PRO A 29 -0.87 5.86 -9.96
C PRO A 29 0.17 6.81 -9.37
N LEU A 30 1.43 6.75 -9.85
CA LEU A 30 2.49 7.63 -9.35
C LEU A 30 2.25 9.09 -9.73
N ALA A 31 1.79 9.35 -10.96
CA ALA A 31 1.45 10.69 -11.41
C ALA A 31 0.33 11.31 -10.56
N VAL A 32 -0.69 10.53 -10.24
CA VAL A 32 -1.78 10.94 -9.33
C VAL A 32 -1.27 11.20 -7.92
N VAL A 33 -0.37 10.37 -7.38
CA VAL A 33 0.25 10.61 -6.06
C VAL A 33 1.01 11.94 -6.04
N VAL A 34 1.77 12.26 -7.09
CA VAL A 34 2.49 13.54 -7.19
C VAL A 34 1.51 14.72 -7.26
N ALA A 35 0.43 14.60 -8.03
CA ALA A 35 -0.63 15.60 -8.10
C ALA A 35 -1.31 15.80 -6.73
N GLY A 36 -1.65 14.71 -6.04
CA GLY A 36 -2.22 14.72 -4.70
C GLY A 36 -1.29 15.35 -3.66
N LEU A 37 0.01 15.06 -3.72
CA LEU A 37 1.01 15.70 -2.84
C LEU A 37 1.09 17.21 -3.08
N PHE A 38 0.98 17.65 -4.33
CA PHE A 38 1.01 19.08 -4.67
C PHE A 38 -0.24 19.81 -4.16
N VAL A 39 -1.43 19.23 -4.39
CA VAL A 39 -2.71 19.78 -3.93
C VAL A 39 -2.80 19.73 -2.40
N GLY A 40 -2.46 18.61 -1.78
CA GLY A 40 -2.55 18.41 -0.33
C GLY A 40 -1.55 19.20 0.49
N ASN A 41 -0.40 19.58 -0.09
CA ASN A 41 0.61 20.40 0.58
C ASN A 41 0.45 21.89 0.25
N ARG A 42 0.79 22.30 -0.98
CA ARG A 42 0.78 23.72 -1.37
C ARG A 42 -0.62 24.22 -1.71
N GLY A 43 -1.43 23.42 -2.40
CA GLY A 43 -2.80 23.81 -2.76
C GLY A 43 -3.64 24.12 -1.52
N ALA A 44 -3.66 23.21 -0.55
CA ALA A 44 -4.40 23.34 0.70
C ALA A 44 -3.91 24.47 1.61
N ALA A 45 -2.63 24.84 1.54
CA ALA A 45 -2.06 25.87 2.40
C ALA A 45 -2.24 27.30 1.87
N THR A 46 -2.41 27.49 0.56
CA THR A 46 -2.35 28.83 -0.06
C THR A 46 -3.56 29.18 -0.93
N ALA A 47 -4.32 28.20 -1.40
CA ALA A 47 -5.40 28.41 -2.37
C ALA A 47 -6.81 28.06 -1.86
N MET A 48 -6.93 27.51 -0.65
CA MET A 48 -8.20 27.01 -0.09
C MET A 48 -8.55 27.71 1.22
N SER A 49 -9.84 27.98 1.44
CA SER A 49 -10.35 28.35 2.77
C SER A 49 -10.41 27.13 3.69
N ASP A 50 -10.40 27.35 5.01
CA ASP A 50 -10.43 26.26 6.00
C ASP A 50 -11.63 25.32 5.82
N MET A 51 -12.81 25.89 5.58
CA MET A 51 -14.04 25.13 5.31
C MET A 51 -13.93 24.28 4.04
N THR A 52 -13.35 24.82 2.97
CA THR A 52 -13.17 24.10 1.71
C THR A 52 -12.19 22.95 1.87
N ARG A 53 -11.11 23.20 2.61
CA ARG A 53 -10.09 22.21 2.92
C ARG A 53 -10.68 21.04 3.71
N GLU A 54 -11.41 21.32 4.79
CA GLU A 54 -12.05 20.31 5.63
C GLU A 54 -12.97 19.41 4.80
N HIS A 55 -13.90 19.98 4.04
CA HIS A 55 -14.82 19.21 3.20
C HIS A 55 -14.11 18.38 2.13
N LEU A 56 -13.06 18.91 1.51
CA LEU A 56 -12.29 18.17 0.51
C LEU A 56 -11.61 16.94 1.14
N PHE A 57 -10.92 17.11 2.27
CA PHE A 57 -10.25 16.01 2.94
C PHE A 57 -11.24 14.97 3.47
N SER A 58 -12.35 15.38 4.08
CA SER A 58 -13.40 14.46 4.52
C SER A 58 -14.03 13.68 3.36
N CYS A 59 -14.24 14.32 2.21
CA CYS A 59 -14.74 13.61 1.02
C CYS A 59 -13.76 12.52 0.56
N TRP A 60 -12.46 12.83 0.51
CA TRP A 60 -11.43 11.87 0.15
C TRP A 60 -11.26 10.76 1.19
N GLU A 61 -11.42 11.05 2.48
CA GLU A 61 -11.40 10.05 3.55
C GLU A 61 -12.54 9.04 3.38
N VAL A 62 -13.76 9.50 3.10
CA VAL A 62 -14.91 8.62 2.83
C VAL A 62 -14.67 7.77 1.58
N ILE A 63 -14.08 8.34 0.52
CA ILE A 63 -13.74 7.60 -0.70
C ILE A 63 -12.67 6.54 -0.39
N ASP A 64 -11.62 6.88 0.36
CA ASP A 64 -10.56 5.96 0.76
C ASP A 64 -11.12 4.80 1.59
N GLU A 65 -11.96 5.09 2.59
CA GLU A 65 -12.59 4.08 3.44
C GLU A 65 -13.51 3.15 2.65
N LEU A 66 -14.28 3.70 1.70
CA LEU A 66 -15.15 2.94 0.81
C LEU A 66 -14.32 2.03 -0.11
N LEU A 67 -13.32 2.57 -0.80
CA LEU A 67 -12.48 1.80 -1.71
C LEU A 67 -11.68 0.72 -0.98
N ASN A 68 -11.19 1.02 0.23
CA ASN A 68 -10.50 0.07 1.07
C ASN A 68 -11.45 -1.06 1.51
N SER A 69 -12.68 -0.75 1.90
CA SER A 69 -13.69 -1.76 2.24
C SER A 69 -14.03 -2.67 1.06
N VAL A 70 -14.19 -2.09 -0.14
CA VAL A 70 -14.40 -2.86 -1.38
C VAL A 70 -13.20 -3.75 -1.69
N LEU A 71 -11.97 -3.23 -1.53
CA LEU A 71 -10.74 -3.99 -1.73
C LEU A 71 -10.68 -5.20 -0.77
N PHE A 72 -10.99 -5.01 0.50
CA PHE A 72 -11.02 -6.12 1.47
C PHE A 72 -12.12 -7.14 1.16
N LEU A 73 -13.28 -6.68 0.71
CA LEU A 73 -14.37 -7.55 0.25
C LEU A 73 -13.92 -8.40 -0.95
N LEU A 74 -13.27 -7.79 -1.94
CA LEU A 74 -12.75 -8.50 -3.12
C LEU A 74 -11.67 -9.52 -2.75
N ILE A 75 -10.74 -9.17 -1.85
CA ILE A 75 -9.76 -10.12 -1.29
C ILE A 75 -10.49 -11.29 -0.63
N GLY A 76 -11.53 -11.01 0.16
CA GLY A 76 -12.33 -12.02 0.84
C GLY A 76 -13.10 -12.92 -0.13
N PHE A 77 -13.56 -12.43 -1.28
CA PHE A 77 -14.18 -13.27 -2.30
C PHE A 77 -13.16 -14.14 -3.05
N GLU A 78 -11.98 -13.60 -3.35
CA GLU A 78 -10.94 -14.33 -4.08
C GLU A 78 -10.52 -15.63 -3.35
N ILE A 79 -10.50 -15.62 -2.01
CA ILE A 79 -10.16 -16.83 -1.22
C ILE A 79 -11.11 -18.01 -1.47
N LEU A 80 -12.37 -17.72 -1.83
CA LEU A 80 -13.39 -18.73 -2.09
C LEU A 80 -13.26 -19.32 -3.49
N VAL A 81 -12.65 -18.57 -4.41
CA VAL A 81 -12.47 -18.93 -5.82
C VAL A 81 -11.14 -19.65 -6.05
N ILE A 82 -10.11 -19.34 -5.26
CA ILE A 82 -8.80 -20.00 -5.35
C ILE A 82 -8.94 -21.50 -5.03
N GLY A 83 -8.64 -22.35 -6.01
CA GLY A 83 -8.52 -23.79 -5.82
C GLY A 83 -7.27 -24.13 -5.00
N PHE A 84 -7.46 -24.64 -3.78
CA PHE A 84 -6.36 -25.11 -2.96
C PHE A 84 -5.89 -26.50 -3.43
N ASP A 85 -5.03 -26.53 -4.44
CA ASP A 85 -4.27 -27.73 -4.75
C ASP A 85 -3.12 -27.90 -3.73
N ARG A 86 -2.88 -29.12 -3.28
CA ARG A 86 -1.80 -29.45 -2.34
C ARG A 86 -0.42 -29.09 -2.92
N SER A 87 -0.27 -29.08 -4.24
CA SER A 87 0.95 -28.63 -4.93
C SER A 87 1.24 -27.14 -4.73
N LEU A 88 0.20 -26.31 -4.57
CA LEU A 88 0.28 -24.86 -4.38
C LEU A 88 0.58 -24.45 -2.92
N ALA A 89 0.52 -25.38 -1.97
CA ALA A 89 0.77 -25.10 -0.56
C ALA A 89 2.24 -24.78 -0.26
N TRP A 90 3.18 -25.45 -0.94
CA TRP A 90 4.62 -25.19 -0.79
C TRP A 90 5.02 -23.76 -1.18
N PRO A 91 4.70 -23.25 -2.40
CA PRO A 91 5.07 -21.89 -2.77
C PRO A 91 4.44 -20.84 -1.86
N ALA A 92 3.22 -21.07 -1.37
CA ALA A 92 2.55 -20.21 -0.39
C ALA A 92 3.34 -20.06 0.92
N ILE A 93 3.77 -21.18 1.49
CA ILE A 93 4.51 -21.22 2.76
C ILE A 93 5.93 -20.65 2.56
N ALA A 94 6.59 -20.99 1.46
CA ALA A 94 7.94 -20.51 1.16
C ALA A 94 7.99 -19.00 0.86
N ALA A 95 6.93 -18.43 0.30
CA ALA A 95 6.85 -17.00 -0.02
C ALA A 95 6.89 -16.10 1.22
N ILE A 96 6.29 -16.52 2.34
CA ILE A 96 6.25 -15.74 3.58
C ILE A 96 7.66 -15.41 4.11
N PRO A 97 8.53 -16.39 4.46
CA PRO A 97 9.87 -16.09 4.93
C PRO A 97 10.71 -15.41 3.86
N LEU A 98 10.53 -15.75 2.58
CA LEU A 98 11.25 -15.10 1.48
C LEU A 98 10.97 -13.60 1.42
N VAL A 99 9.69 -13.20 1.48
CA VAL A 99 9.29 -11.78 1.44
C VAL A 99 9.78 -11.03 2.69
N LEU A 100 9.75 -11.68 3.86
CA LEU A 100 10.27 -11.08 5.10
C LEU A 100 11.78 -10.88 5.04
N MET A 101 12.55 -11.87 4.56
CA MET A 101 13.99 -11.76 4.38
C MET A 101 14.34 -10.69 3.33
N ALA A 102 13.62 -10.67 2.20
CA ALA A 102 13.80 -9.65 1.18
C ALA A 102 13.55 -8.24 1.74
N ARG A 103 12.52 -8.07 2.58
CA ARG A 103 12.25 -6.79 3.23
C ARG A 103 13.32 -6.42 4.26
N LEU A 104 13.77 -7.38 5.05
CA LEU A 104 14.87 -7.16 6.00
C LEU A 104 16.13 -6.70 5.28
N ALA A 105 16.49 -7.34 4.16
CA ALA A 105 17.62 -6.94 3.33
C ALA A 105 17.42 -5.55 2.70
N ALA A 106 16.23 -5.27 2.15
CA ALA A 106 15.92 -3.98 1.53
C ALA A 106 15.94 -2.81 2.52
N VAL A 107 15.60 -3.05 3.79
CA VAL A 107 15.65 -2.05 4.86
C VAL A 107 17.04 -1.95 5.47
N SER A 108 17.70 -3.08 5.72
CA SER A 108 19.01 -3.12 6.39
C SER A 108 20.14 -2.61 5.51
N LEU A 109 20.10 -2.85 4.19
CA LEU A 109 21.19 -2.46 3.29
C LEU A 109 21.35 -0.92 3.19
N PRO A 110 20.31 -0.12 2.94
CA PRO A 110 20.43 1.35 2.95
C PRO A 110 20.76 1.91 4.33
N LEU A 111 20.24 1.29 5.40
CA LEU A 111 20.51 1.71 6.76
C LEU A 111 21.94 1.43 7.16
N ALA A 112 22.50 0.26 6.83
CA ALA A 112 23.92 -0.06 7.08
C ALA A 112 24.86 0.91 6.37
N VAL A 113 24.52 1.33 5.14
CA VAL A 113 25.30 2.33 4.39
C VAL A 113 25.19 3.73 5.02
N ARG A 114 24.02 4.12 5.55
CA ARG A 114 23.81 5.43 6.19
C ARG A 114 24.18 5.49 7.68
N GLN A 115 24.32 4.36 8.36
CA GLN A 115 24.73 4.28 9.77
C GLN A 115 26.18 4.76 9.99
N LEU A 116 26.96 4.90 8.91
CA LEU A 116 28.26 5.58 8.91
C LEU A 116 28.17 7.11 9.10
N ARG A 117 26.97 7.72 8.95
CA ARG A 117 26.79 9.18 8.99
C ARG A 117 25.74 9.68 9.99
N GLU A 118 24.79 8.84 10.42
CA GLU A 118 23.65 9.23 11.27
C GLU A 118 23.38 8.17 12.35
N THR A 119 23.07 8.59 13.58
CA THR A 119 22.66 7.69 14.66
C THR A 119 21.19 7.32 14.51
N PHE A 120 20.90 6.17 13.89
CA PHE A 120 19.55 5.62 13.91
C PHE A 120 19.20 5.06 15.30
N THR A 121 17.98 5.33 15.77
CA THR A 121 17.44 4.80 17.02
C THR A 121 17.49 3.26 17.01
N ARG A 122 18.03 2.67 18.09
CA ARG A 122 18.09 1.20 18.25
C ARG A 122 16.65 0.66 18.26
N GLY A 123 16.22 0.04 17.16
CA GLY A 123 14.86 -0.48 17.00
C GLY A 123 14.17 -0.11 15.68
N SER A 124 14.73 0.82 14.90
CA SER A 124 14.14 1.22 13.61
C SER A 124 14.13 0.09 12.57
N VAL A 125 15.16 -0.77 12.52
CA VAL A 125 15.23 -1.86 11.52
C VAL A 125 14.13 -2.91 11.72
N PRO A 126 13.93 -3.49 12.93
CA PRO A 126 12.80 -4.39 13.16
C PRO A 126 11.45 -3.72 12.92
N MET A 127 11.29 -2.46 13.34
CA MET A 127 10.03 -1.72 13.16
C MET A 127 9.69 -1.48 11.68
N LEU A 128 10.66 -1.02 10.87
CA LEU A 128 10.46 -0.77 9.44
C LEU A 128 10.28 -2.05 8.62
N THR A 129 10.85 -3.16 9.09
CA THR A 129 10.70 -4.47 8.47
C THR A 129 9.33 -5.07 8.80
N TRP A 130 8.94 -5.04 10.08
CA TRP A 130 7.71 -5.68 10.58
C TRP A 130 6.45 -4.84 10.38
N GLY A 131 6.59 -3.50 10.38
CA GLY A 131 5.52 -2.55 10.06
C GLY A 131 5.14 -2.52 8.58
N GLY A 132 5.81 -3.32 7.77
CA GLY A 132 5.70 -3.38 6.32
C GLY A 132 4.51 -4.15 5.77
N LEU A 133 3.30 -3.80 6.21
CA LEU A 133 2.09 -4.55 5.87
C LEU A 133 1.89 -4.63 4.35
N ARG A 134 1.51 -5.81 3.88
CA ARG A 134 1.13 -6.06 2.48
C ARG A 134 -0.38 -5.93 2.36
N GLY A 135 -0.84 -5.08 1.45
CA GLY A 135 -2.26 -4.79 1.23
C GLY A 135 -2.76 -5.28 -0.12
N GLY A 136 -3.98 -4.88 -0.47
CA GLY A 136 -4.67 -5.33 -1.69
C GLY A 136 -4.10 -4.84 -3.00
N ILE A 137 -3.21 -3.84 -3.01
CA ILE A 137 -2.45 -3.48 -4.23
C ILE A 137 -1.64 -4.68 -4.72
N SER A 138 -1.07 -5.47 -3.81
CA SER A 138 -0.31 -6.68 -4.17
C SER A 138 -1.20 -7.71 -4.86
N VAL A 139 -2.42 -7.90 -4.36
CA VAL A 139 -3.41 -8.82 -4.93
C VAL A 139 -3.89 -8.31 -6.29
N ALA A 140 -4.18 -7.01 -6.42
CA ALA A 140 -4.57 -6.39 -7.67
C ALA A 140 -3.50 -6.56 -8.77
N LEU A 141 -2.22 -6.39 -8.41
CA LEU A 141 -1.11 -6.63 -9.34
C LEU A 141 -0.94 -8.11 -9.69
N ALA A 142 -1.19 -9.03 -8.76
CA ALA A 142 -1.17 -10.46 -9.08
C ALA A 142 -2.32 -10.85 -10.01
N LEU A 143 -3.51 -10.26 -9.82
CA LEU A 143 -4.68 -10.48 -10.68
C LEU A 143 -4.51 -9.92 -12.10
N SER A 144 -3.71 -8.86 -12.27
CA SER A 144 -3.43 -8.27 -13.58
C SER A 144 -2.43 -9.07 -14.43
N ILE A 145 -1.82 -10.12 -13.87
CA ILE A 145 -0.89 -10.99 -14.60
C ILE A 145 -1.67 -11.78 -15.68
N PRO A 146 -1.21 -11.77 -16.95
CA PRO A 146 -1.80 -12.56 -18.02
C PRO A 146 -1.81 -14.07 -17.68
N HIS A 147 -2.78 -14.80 -18.21
CA HIS A 147 -2.87 -16.25 -18.01
C HIS A 147 -1.59 -16.96 -18.48
N ASN A 148 -0.83 -17.50 -17.53
CA ASN A 148 0.38 -18.28 -17.75
C ASN A 148 0.42 -19.45 -16.74
N ALA A 149 1.33 -20.39 -16.95
CA ALA A 149 1.43 -21.59 -16.10
C ALA A 149 1.72 -21.30 -14.62
N PHE A 150 2.30 -20.13 -14.31
CA PHE A 150 2.69 -19.73 -12.95
C PHE A 150 1.69 -18.77 -12.29
N ARG A 151 0.60 -18.39 -12.96
CA ARG A 151 -0.33 -17.36 -12.49
C ARG A 151 -0.98 -17.80 -11.19
N GLU A 152 -1.42 -19.04 -11.12
CA GLU A 152 -2.05 -19.61 -9.93
C GLU A 152 -1.05 -19.70 -8.77
N GLU A 153 0.18 -20.13 -9.03
CA GLU A 153 1.25 -20.15 -8.03
C GLU A 153 1.54 -18.76 -7.45
N ILE A 154 1.66 -17.75 -8.31
CA ILE A 154 1.93 -16.36 -7.90
C ILE A 154 0.74 -15.78 -7.14
N LEU A 155 -0.49 -16.05 -7.58
CA LEU A 155 -1.71 -15.60 -6.90
C LEU A 155 -1.79 -16.18 -5.49
N VAL A 156 -1.67 -17.51 -5.36
CA VAL A 156 -1.73 -18.19 -4.05
C VAL A 156 -0.60 -17.70 -3.14
N ALA A 157 0.62 -17.56 -3.65
CA ALA A 157 1.75 -17.05 -2.87
C ALA A 157 1.53 -15.60 -2.41
N THR A 158 1.08 -14.73 -3.31
CA THR A 158 0.80 -13.32 -2.99
C THR A 158 -0.32 -13.21 -1.96
N TYR A 159 -1.37 -14.02 -2.13
CA TYR A 159 -2.50 -14.06 -1.22
C TYR A 159 -2.10 -14.53 0.19
N ALA A 160 -1.34 -15.64 0.27
CA ALA A 160 -0.83 -16.15 1.54
C ALA A 160 0.02 -15.12 2.29
N VAL A 161 0.88 -14.39 1.57
CA VAL A 161 1.70 -13.30 2.13
C VAL A 161 0.84 -12.15 2.63
N VAL A 162 -0.18 -11.74 1.88
CA VAL A 162 -1.09 -10.63 2.27
C VAL A 162 -1.90 -11.01 3.51
N VAL A 163 -2.51 -12.20 3.54
CA VAL A 163 -3.27 -12.69 4.70
C VAL A 163 -2.37 -12.83 5.92
N PHE A 164 -1.18 -13.43 5.76
CA PHE A 164 -0.20 -13.51 6.84
C PHE A 164 0.17 -12.12 7.36
N SER A 165 0.40 -11.17 6.47
CA SER A 165 0.76 -9.80 6.84
C SER A 165 -0.34 -9.12 7.64
N ILE A 166 -1.59 -9.20 7.19
CA ILE A 166 -2.72 -8.55 7.85
C ILE A 166 -3.02 -9.18 9.21
N ILE A 167 -3.06 -10.52 9.29
CA ILE A 167 -3.38 -11.24 10.53
C ILE A 167 -2.18 -11.25 11.47
N VAL A 168 -1.05 -11.79 11.04
CA VAL A 168 0.11 -12.00 11.92
C VAL A 168 0.87 -10.71 12.15
N GLN A 169 1.31 -10.01 11.09
CA GLN A 169 2.08 -8.77 11.29
C GLN A 169 1.19 -7.67 11.88
N GLY A 170 -0.05 -7.52 11.41
CA GLY A 170 -1.00 -6.54 11.93
C GLY A 170 -1.27 -6.67 13.44
N LEU A 171 -1.55 -7.89 13.92
CA LEU A 171 -1.80 -8.14 15.35
C LEU A 171 -0.53 -8.07 16.21
N THR A 172 0.65 -8.34 15.64
CA THR A 172 1.91 -8.37 16.40
C THR A 172 2.62 -7.01 16.49
N ILE A 173 2.33 -6.06 15.60
CA ILE A 173 2.92 -4.70 15.62
C ILE A 173 2.70 -3.99 16.98
N PRO A 174 1.49 -3.93 17.57
CA PRO A 174 1.30 -3.29 18.87
C PRO A 174 2.11 -3.93 20.01
N GLY A 175 2.36 -5.24 19.93
CA GLY A 175 3.23 -5.96 20.86
C GLY A 175 4.71 -5.62 20.64
N LEU A 176 5.14 -5.53 19.38
CA LEU A 176 6.50 -5.15 19.00
C LEU A 176 6.84 -3.72 19.45
N ILE A 177 5.93 -2.76 19.23
CA ILE A 177 6.09 -1.36 19.67
C ILE A 177 6.32 -1.30 21.17
N ARG A 178 5.53 -2.04 21.97
CA ARG A 178 5.68 -2.09 23.44
C ARG A 178 7.02 -2.68 23.87
N ARG A 179 7.57 -3.64 23.13
CA ARG A 179 8.87 -4.27 23.43
C ARG A 179 10.05 -3.40 23.02
N LEU A 180 9.92 -2.64 21.95
CA LEU A 180 11.01 -1.84 21.39
C LEU A 180 11.23 -0.50 22.07
N LYS A 181 10.44 -0.14 23.11
CA LYS A 181 10.56 1.07 23.96
C LYS A 181 11.42 2.15 23.28
N PHE A 182 10.80 2.95 22.41
CA PHE A 182 11.44 4.15 21.90
C PHE A 182 11.69 5.09 23.08
N GLU A 183 12.85 4.97 23.72
CA GLU A 183 13.49 6.04 24.50
C GLU A 183 14.15 7.04 23.55
#